data_AF-D9WKP7-F1
#
_entry.id   AF-D9WKP7-F1
#
_cell.length_a   1.000
_cell.length_b   1.000
_cell.length_c   1.000
_cell.angle_alpha   90.00
_cell.angle_beta   90.00
_cell.angle_gamma   90.00
#
_symmetry.space_group_name_H-M   'P 1'
#
loop_
_entity.id
_entity.type
_entity.pdbx_description
1 polymer ?
#
loop_
_entity_poly.entity_id
_entity_poly.type
_entity_poly.pdbx_seq_one_letter_code
_entity_poly.pdbx_strand_id
1 'polypeptide(L)' 'MVRLAPGATETVNVTVPARAFAHWDEGAWAYEPGEFTLHVGSSVDDLPASVPVHLR' A
#
# COMPACT_ATOMS: atom_id res chain seq x y z
N MET A 1 14.42 -6.13 4.73
CA MET A 1 15.39 -5.41 3.88
C MET A 1 15.70 -6.28 2.68
N VAL A 2 15.51 -5.75 1.48
CA VAL A 2 15.87 -6.42 0.22
C VAL A 2 17.31 -6.05 -0.12
N ARG A 3 18.11 -7.01 -0.59
CA ARG A 3 19.51 -6.80 -1.00
C ARG A 3 19.74 -7.48 -2.34
N LEU A 4 20.19 -6.72 -3.33
CA LEU A 4 20.44 -7.19 -4.68
C LEU A 4 21.91 -7.04 -5.06
N ALA A 5 22.43 -7.99 -5.83
CA ALA A 5 23.72 -7.85 -6.49
C ALA A 5 23.65 -6.78 -7.60
N PRO A 6 24.78 -6.21 -8.04
CA PRO A 6 24.79 -5.28 -9.18
C PRO A 6 24.14 -5.90 -10.43
N GLY A 7 23.19 -5.17 -11.03
CA GLY A 7 22.47 -5.59 -12.23
C GLY A 7 21.35 -6.62 -12.00
N ALA A 8 21.10 -7.06 -10.76
CA ALA A 8 20.01 -7.98 -10.46
C ALA A 8 18.67 -7.24 -10.30
N THR A 9 17.58 -7.95 -10.66
CA THR A 9 16.19 -7.50 -10.47
C THR A 9 15.43 -8.57 -9.70
N GLU A 10 14.58 -8.16 -8.77
CA GLU A 10 13.74 -9.05 -7.98
C GLU A 10 12.33 -8.47 -7.83
N THR A 11 11.32 -9.35 -7.76
CA THR A 11 9.96 -9.00 -7.41
C THR A 11 9.77 -9.07 -5.89
N VAL A 12 9.40 -7.94 -5.28
CA VAL A 12 9.14 -7.86 -3.84
C VAL A 12 7.63 -7.88 -3.59
N ASN A 13 7.17 -8.81 -2.76
CA ASN A 13 5.77 -8.87 -2.34
C ASN A 13 5.57 -8.05 -1.06
N VAL A 14 4.65 -7.08 -1.11
CA VAL A 14 4.23 -6.29 0.04
C VAL A 14 2.77 -6.61 0.34
N THR A 15 2.50 -7.15 1.52
CA THR A 15 1.13 -7.42 1.96
C THR A 15 0.52 -6.16 2.57
N VAL A 16 -0.56 -5.66 1.96
CA VAL A 16 -1.39 -4.61 2.55
C VAL A 16 -2.57 -5.28 3.26
N PRO A 17 -2.62 -5.30 4.60
CA PRO A 17 -3.73 -5.92 5.31
C PRO A 17 -5.01 -5.10 5.14
N ALA A 18 -6.17 -5.75 5.01
CA ALA A 18 -7.45 -5.06 4.84
C ALA A 18 -7.69 -3.98 5.91
N ARG A 19 -7.28 -4.24 7.17
CA ARG A 19 -7.38 -3.28 8.28
C ARG A 19 -6.72 -1.93 8.00
N ALA A 20 -5.72 -1.87 7.11
CA ALA A 20 -5.04 -0.62 6.77
C ALA A 20 -5.97 0.40 6.10
N PHE A 21 -7.11 -0.04 5.56
CA PHE A 21 -8.17 0.80 5.02
C PHE A 21 -9.22 1.19 6.07
N ALA A 22 -9.10 0.72 7.31
CA ALA A 22 -9.99 1.13 8.39
C ALA A 22 -9.56 2.47 8.97
N HIS A 23 -10.54 3.26 9.40
CA HIS A 23 -10.34 4.45 10.23
C HIS A 23 -11.12 4.30 11.54
N TRP A 24 -10.74 5.10 12.54
CA TRP A 24 -11.50 5.16 13.79
C TRP A 24 -12.63 6.16 13.62
N ASP A 25 -13.86 5.71 13.87
CA ASP A 25 -15.07 6.52 13.77
C ASP A 25 -16.07 6.13 14.85
N GLU A 26 -16.76 7.12 15.43
CA GLU A 26 -17.80 6.94 16.45
C GLU A 26 -17.48 5.94 17.59
N GLY A 27 -16.21 5.82 17.98
CA GLY A 27 -15.81 4.92 19.06
C GLY A 27 -15.58 3.46 18.65
N ALA A 28 -15.49 3.18 17.35
CA ALA A 28 -15.14 1.87 16.80
C ALA A 28 -14.25 1.98 15.56
N TRP A 29 -13.67 0.84 15.14
CA TRP A 29 -13.03 0.74 13.83
C TRP A 29 -14.10 0.58 12.74
N ALA A 30 -14.04 1.44 11.72
CA ALA A 30 -14.95 1.42 10.58
C ALA A 30 -14.18 1.31 9.26
N TYR A 31 -14.83 0.76 8.24
CA TYR A 31 -14.32 0.74 6.87
C TYR A 31 -15.18 1.65 6.01
N GLU A 32 -14.54 2.43 5.15
CA GLU A 32 -15.21 3.20 4.11
C GLU A 32 -15.10 2.44 2.79
N PRO A 33 -16.19 1.89 2.23
CA PRO A 33 -16.16 1.26 0.93
C PRO A 33 -15.82 2.27 -0.16
N GLY A 34 -15.11 1.83 -1.19
CA GLY A 34 -14.73 2.70 -2.29
C GLY A 34 -13.33 2.42 -2.83
N GLU A 35 -12.84 3.37 -3.63
CA GLU A 35 -11.53 3.28 -4.24
C GLU A 35 -10.47 3.94 -3.36
N PHE A 36 -9.35 3.23 -3.16
CA PHE A 36 -8.14 3.74 -2.55
C PHE A 36 -7.00 3.68 -3.58
N THR A 37 -6.15 4.69 -3.59
CA THR A 37 -4.93 4.68 -4.40
C THR A 37 -3.77 4.14 -3.58
N LEU A 38 -3.20 3.01 -3.99
CA LEU A 38 -1.94 2.53 -3.44
C LEU A 38 -0.78 3.18 -4.20
N HIS A 39 0.10 3.87 -3.48
CA HIS A 39 1.34 4.43 -4.02
C HIS A 39 2.54 3.56 -3.61
N VAL A 40 3.49 3.36 -4.53
CA VAL A 40 4.71 2.57 -4.30
C VAL A 40 5.92 3.37 -4.76
N GLY A 41 6.95 3.40 -3.90
CA GLY A 41 8.17 4.16 -4.16
C GLY A 41 9.26 3.93 -3.13
N SER A 42 10.37 4.65 -3.30
CA SER A 42 11.56 4.52 -2.44
C SER A 42 11.48 5.38 -1.18
N SER A 43 10.65 6.41 -1.20
CA SER A 43 10.37 7.32 -0.10
C SER A 43 8.98 7.95 -0.25
N VAL A 44 8.50 8.66 0.77
CA VAL A 44 7.20 9.37 0.68
C VAL A 44 7.21 10.49 -0.36
N ASP A 45 8.37 11.06 -0.66
CA ASP A 45 8.55 12.12 -1.66
C ASP A 45 8.86 11.58 -3.07
N ASP A 46 9.08 10.27 -3.23
CA ASP A 46 9.42 9.60 -4.50
C ASP A 46 8.54 8.36 -4.70
N LEU A 47 7.35 8.57 -5.29
CA LEU A 47 6.29 7.59 -5.50
C LEU A 47 5.97 7.40 -7.01
N PRO A 48 6.88 6.78 -7.79
CA PRO A 48 6.74 6.69 -9.25
C PRO A 48 5.62 5.78 -9.74
N ALA A 49 5.06 4.92 -8.88
CA ALA A 49 4.00 3.98 -9.25
C ALA A 49 2.76 4.15 -8.37
N SER A 50 1.58 3.98 -8.97
CA SER A 50 0.32 3.89 -8.25
C SER A 50 -0.64 2.91 -8.91
N VAL A 51 -1.57 2.38 -8.11
CA VAL A 51 -2.64 1.49 -8.58
C VAL A 51 -3.92 1.72 -7.77
N PRO A 52 -5.10 1.81 -8.41
CA PRO A 52 -6.36 1.86 -7.68
C PRO A 52 -6.73 0.47 -7.16
N VAL A 53 -7.25 0.40 -5.93
CA VAL A 53 -7.83 -0.79 -5.33
C VAL A 53 -9.21 -0.48 -4.78
N HIS A 54 -10.13 -1.43 -4.86
CA HIS A 54 -11.51 -1.22 -4.42
C HIS A 54 -11.81 -2.05 -3.17
N LEU A 55 -12.20 -1.37 -2.10
CA LEU A 55 -12.74 -1.97 -0.89
C LEU A 55 -14.26 -2.12 -1.06
N ARG A 56 -14.74 -3.35 -0.96
CA ARG A 56 -16.17 -3.69 -1.02
C ARG A 56 -16.75 -3.89 0.37
#